data_AF-A0A161MK23-F1
#
_entry.id   AF-A0A161MK23-F1
#
_cell.length_a   1.000
_cell.length_b   1.000
_cell.length_c   1.000
_cell.angle_alpha   90.00
_cell.angle_beta   90.00
_cell.angle_gamma   90.00
#
_symmetry.space_group_name_H-M   'P 1'
#
loop_
_entity.id
_entity.type
_entity.pdbx_description
1 polymer ?
#
loop_
_entity_poly.entity_id
_entity_poly.type
_entity_poly.pdbx_seq_one_letter_code
_entity_poly.pdbx_strand_id
1 'polypeptide(L)'
;GQWSRVNTFLSQFVASLSLSNIELAVFFNGCNEPARTREWIALQLQRREKISNVLRHLANKGTPPPKVWWIAPSCLKPALRMALRNLNVPVFVTMDDHRQEVIAYCRENSCHAIVADDAEYIAFNPPRYFSARHLKLTYKGTLESNEYII
;
A
#
# COMPACT_ATOMS: atom_id res chain seq x y z
N GLY A 1 9.71 -0.58 19.47
CA GLY A 1 8.72 -1.57 18.99
C GLY A 1 8.54 -1.51 17.48
N GLN A 2 7.88 -2.50 16.86
CA GLN A 2 7.73 -2.54 15.38
C GLN A 2 6.93 -1.35 14.82
N TRP A 3 5.87 -0.93 15.50
CA TRP A 3 5.08 0.26 15.09
C TRP A 3 5.90 1.55 15.09
N SER A 4 6.75 1.75 16.11
CA SER A 4 7.65 2.91 16.15
C SER A 4 8.61 2.94 14.96
N ARG A 5 9.12 1.77 14.51
CA ARG A 5 9.93 1.70 13.29
C ARG A 5 9.15 2.09 12.04
N VAL A 6 7.88 1.70 11.95
CA VAL A 6 7.00 2.11 10.84
C VAL A 6 6.81 3.62 10.84
N ASN A 7 6.52 4.23 11.99
CA ASN A 7 6.38 5.68 12.07
C ASN A 7 7.67 6.42 11.69
N THR A 8 8.82 5.98 12.22
CA THR A 8 10.12 6.56 11.85
C THR A 8 10.38 6.44 10.34
N PHE A 9 10.08 5.29 9.75
CA PHE A 9 10.22 5.08 8.31
C PHE A 9 9.29 6.01 7.51
N LEU A 10 8.01 6.11 7.90
CA LEU A 10 7.05 7.01 7.22
C LEU A 10 7.48 8.47 7.32
N SER A 11 7.97 8.91 8.48
CA SER A 11 8.48 10.27 8.65
C SER A 11 9.69 10.55 7.75
N GLN A 12 10.64 9.61 7.68
CA GLN A 12 11.81 9.73 6.79
C GLN A 12 11.40 9.72 5.32
N PHE A 13 10.46 8.86 4.95
CA PHE A 13 9.92 8.77 3.59
C PHE A 13 9.25 10.08 3.16
N VAL A 14 8.36 10.64 3.98
CA VAL A 14 7.68 11.91 3.67
C VAL A 14 8.68 13.08 3.63
N ALA A 15 9.65 13.11 4.55
CA ALA A 15 10.70 14.12 4.55
C ALA A 15 11.54 14.07 3.27
N SER A 16 11.96 12.89 2.81
CA SER A 16 12.70 12.71 1.56
C SER A 16 11.94 13.18 0.32
N LEU A 17 10.62 12.95 0.28
CA LEU A 17 9.77 13.45 -0.81
C LEU A 17 9.65 14.97 -0.78
N SER A 18 9.45 15.55 0.40
CA SER A 18 9.38 17.00 0.59
C SER A 18 10.68 17.69 0.19
N LEU A 19 11.85 17.12 0.54
CA LEU A 19 13.16 17.60 0.12
C LEU A 19 13.37 17.56 -1.41
N SER A 20 12.72 16.61 -2.08
CA SER A 20 12.76 16.45 -3.54
C SER A 20 11.66 17.24 -4.25
N ASN A 21 10.90 18.07 -3.52
CA ASN A 21 9.74 18.82 -4.01
C ASN A 21 8.67 17.94 -4.67
N ILE A 22 8.44 16.74 -4.10
CA ILE A 22 7.42 15.79 -4.55
C ILE A 22 6.23 15.84 -3.61
N GLU A 23 5.07 16.20 -4.15
CA GLU A 23 3.80 16.11 -3.43
C GLU A 23 3.25 14.68 -3.48
N LEU A 24 2.78 14.18 -2.34
CA LEU A 24 2.29 12.82 -2.19
C LEU A 24 0.81 12.84 -1.81
N ALA A 25 -0.03 12.15 -2.57
CA ALA A 25 -1.39 11.80 -2.19
C ALA A 25 -1.52 10.28 -2.05
N VAL A 26 -2.13 9.81 -0.96
CA VAL A 26 -2.29 8.37 -0.68
C VAL A 26 -3.77 7.99 -0.73
N PHE A 27 -4.07 6.95 -1.50
CA PHE A 27 -5.42 6.41 -1.63
C PHE A 27 -5.53 5.07 -0.93
N PHE A 28 -6.61 4.88 -0.18
CA PHE A 28 -6.97 3.59 0.41
C PHE A 28 -8.25 3.08 -0.24
N ASN A 29 -8.26 1.80 -0.61
CA ASN A 29 -9.50 1.16 -1.06
C ASN A 29 -10.47 1.03 0.12
N GLY A 30 -11.58 1.78 0.05
CA GLY A 30 -12.62 1.85 1.07
C GLY A 30 -13.83 0.96 0.80
N CYS A 31 -14.06 0.55 -0.44
CA CYS A 31 -15.24 -0.21 -0.84
C CYS A 31 -14.87 -1.59 -1.37
N ASN A 32 -15.84 -2.50 -1.37
CA ASN A 32 -15.69 -3.78 -2.05
C ASN A 32 -16.46 -3.72 -3.37
N GLU A 33 -15.75 -3.83 -4.48
CA GLU A 33 -16.33 -3.83 -5.83
C GLU A 33 -17.23 -5.07 -6.00
N PRO A 34 -18.56 -4.92 -6.20
CA PRO A 34 -19.49 -6.06 -6.24
C PRO A 34 -19.11 -7.09 -7.31
N ALA A 35 -18.63 -6.62 -8.47
CA ALA A 35 -18.16 -7.44 -9.58
C ALA A 35 -17.03 -8.42 -9.19
N ARG A 36 -16.26 -8.11 -8.15
CA ARG A 36 -15.09 -8.87 -7.69
C ARG A 36 -15.28 -9.58 -6.37
N THR A 37 -16.52 -9.69 -5.90
CA THR A 37 -16.84 -10.36 -4.63
C THR A 37 -16.26 -11.77 -4.56
N ARG A 38 -16.25 -12.53 -5.67
CA ARG A 38 -15.67 -13.88 -5.72
C ARG A 38 -14.17 -13.90 -5.44
N GLU A 39 -13.42 -12.98 -6.05
CA GLU A 39 -11.97 -12.84 -5.82
C GLU A 39 -11.69 -12.43 -4.37
N TRP A 40 -12.49 -11.48 -3.85
CA TRP A 40 -12.40 -11.07 -2.45
C TRP A 40 -12.62 -12.23 -1.49
N ILE A 41 -13.65 -13.06 -1.71
CA ILE A 41 -13.93 -14.25 -0.90
C ILE A 41 -12.76 -15.23 -0.96
N ALA A 42 -12.25 -15.53 -2.16
CA ALA A 42 -11.11 -16.43 -2.32
C ALA A 42 -9.87 -15.94 -1.55
N LEU A 43 -9.60 -14.63 -1.60
CA LEU A 43 -8.51 -14.01 -0.84
C LEU A 43 -8.73 -14.08 0.68
N GLN A 44 -9.97 -13.91 1.17
CA GLN A 44 -10.26 -14.08 2.60
C GLN A 44 -10.05 -15.52 3.07
N LEU A 45 -10.45 -16.51 2.27
CA LEU A 45 -10.23 -17.93 2.58
C LEU A 45 -8.74 -18.25 2.66
N GLN A 46 -7.94 -17.80 1.69
CA GLN A 46 -6.48 -17.97 1.71
C GLN A 46 -5.84 -17.29 2.94
N ARG A 47 -6.29 -16.08 3.31
CA ARG A 47 -5.82 -15.40 4.52
C ARG A 47 -6.16 -16.20 5.77
N ARG A 48 -7.39 -16.70 5.89
CA ARG A 48 -7.82 -17.52 7.03
C ARG A 48 -6.97 -18.78 7.17
N GLU A 49 -6.64 -19.45 6.07
CA GLU A 49 -5.76 -20.62 6.08
C GLU A 49 -4.37 -20.26 6.60
N LYS A 50 -3.77 -19.17 6.09
CA LYS A 50 -2.47 -18.68 6.57
C LYS A 50 -2.50 -18.33 8.06
N ILE A 51 -3.57 -17.69 8.56
CA ILE A 51 -3.75 -17.41 10.00
C ILE A 51 -3.77 -18.73 10.78
N SER A 52 -4.52 -19.73 10.32
CA SER A 52 -4.58 -21.04 10.97
C SER A 52 -3.20 -21.71 11.04
N ASN A 53 -2.42 -21.63 9.96
CA ASN A 53 -1.05 -22.17 9.92
C ASN A 53 -0.11 -21.44 10.90
N VAL A 54 -0.22 -20.11 11.00
CA VAL A 54 0.54 -19.31 11.98
C VAL A 54 0.18 -19.74 13.40
N LEU A 55 -1.11 -19.82 13.74
CA LEU A 55 -1.56 -20.19 15.08
C LEU A 55 -1.13 -21.62 15.44
N ARG A 56 -1.23 -22.56 14.50
CA ARG A 56 -0.78 -23.95 14.70
C ARG A 56 0.74 -24.03 14.91
N HIS A 57 1.52 -23.26 14.15
CA HIS A 57 2.98 -23.20 14.31
C HIS A 57 3.38 -22.61 15.66
N LEU A 58 2.71 -21.54 16.08
CA LEU A 58 2.93 -20.95 17.41
C LEU A 58 2.61 -21.95 18.52
N ALA A 59 1.48 -22.65 18.43
CA ALA A 59 1.07 -23.65 19.42
C ALA A 59 2.03 -24.85 19.48
N ASN A 60 2.49 -25.35 18.32
CA ASN A 60 3.29 -26.57 18.27
C ASN A 60 4.79 -26.34 18.47
N LYS A 61 5.33 -25.22 17.96
CA LYS A 61 6.78 -24.97 17.93
C LYS A 61 7.23 -23.80 18.80
N GLY A 62 6.34 -22.88 19.18
CA GLY A 62 6.69 -21.72 20.00
C GLY A 62 7.72 -20.75 19.39
N THR A 63 8.06 -20.91 18.11
CA THR A 63 9.03 -20.08 17.39
C THR A 63 8.34 -19.10 16.45
N PRO A 64 9.00 -17.98 16.09
CA PRO A 64 8.44 -17.04 15.12
C PRO A 64 8.09 -17.75 13.79
N PRO A 65 6.88 -17.55 13.26
CA PRO A 65 6.47 -18.16 12.00
C PRO A 65 7.29 -17.60 10.82
N PRO A 66 7.42 -18.35 9.71
CA PRO A 66 8.04 -17.87 8.48
C PRO A 66 7.41 -16.55 7.98
N LYS A 67 8.25 -15.64 7.47
CA LYS A 67 7.82 -14.33 6.95
C LYS A 67 6.79 -14.43 5.81
N VAL A 68 6.81 -15.51 5.03
CA VAL A 68 5.85 -15.76 3.93
C VAL A 68 4.40 -15.90 4.42
N TRP A 69 4.19 -16.22 5.69
CA TRP A 69 2.87 -16.27 6.32
C TRP A 69 2.46 -14.95 6.96
N TRP A 70 3.18 -13.85 6.69
CA TRP A 70 2.80 -12.54 7.19
C TRP A 70 1.44 -12.12 6.63
N ILE A 71 0.61 -11.60 7.52
CA ILE A 71 -0.73 -11.08 7.21
C ILE A 71 -0.86 -9.76 7.96
N ALA A 72 -1.33 -8.73 7.25
CA ALA A 72 -1.62 -7.45 7.84
C ALA A 72 -2.70 -7.57 8.93
N PRO A 73 -2.47 -7.10 10.16
CA PRO A 73 -3.52 -6.96 11.16
C PRO A 73 -4.66 -6.08 10.64
N SER A 74 -5.90 -6.35 11.07
CA SER A 74 -7.09 -5.58 10.67
C SER A 74 -6.98 -4.08 11.00
N CYS A 75 -6.32 -3.74 12.11
CA CYS A 75 -6.08 -2.38 12.54
C CYS A 75 -4.96 -1.66 11.78
N LEU A 76 -4.15 -2.36 10.98
CA LEU A 76 -2.99 -1.76 10.32
C LEU A 76 -3.40 -0.69 9.30
N LYS A 77 -4.41 -0.96 8.47
CA LYS A 77 -4.92 0.01 7.48
C LYS A 77 -5.36 1.33 8.12
N PRO A 78 -6.30 1.34 9.10
CA PRO A 78 -6.72 2.59 9.74
C PRO A 78 -5.59 3.25 10.53
N ALA A 79 -4.69 2.49 11.16
CA ALA A 79 -3.53 3.05 11.86
C ALA A 79 -2.57 3.76 10.90
N LEU A 80 -2.27 3.17 9.74
CA LEU A 80 -1.44 3.78 8.71
C LEU A 80 -2.07 5.06 8.15
N ARG A 81 -3.38 5.04 7.91
CA ARG A 81 -4.13 6.23 7.48
C ARG A 81 -4.00 7.36 8.49
N MET A 82 -4.11 7.08 9.79
CA MET A 82 -3.91 8.09 10.83
C MET A 82 -2.46 8.57 10.90
N ALA A 83 -1.49 7.67 10.81
CA ALA A 83 -0.07 8.02 10.83
C ALA A 83 0.31 8.96 9.68
N LEU A 84 -0.18 8.69 8.47
CA LEU A 84 0.04 9.54 7.29
C LEU A 84 -0.63 10.92 7.44
N ARG A 85 -1.86 10.97 7.98
CA ARG A 85 -2.54 12.25 8.27
C ARG A 85 -1.78 13.09 9.30
N ASN A 86 -1.19 12.45 10.32
CA ASN A 86 -0.36 13.14 11.30
C ASN A 86 0.94 13.71 10.70
N LEU A 87 1.38 13.19 9.54
CA LEU A 87 2.50 13.71 8.77
C LEU A 87 2.06 14.74 7.71
N ASN A 88 0.83 15.25 7.79
CA ASN A 88 0.23 16.18 6.83
C ASN A 88 0.19 15.66 5.39
N VAL A 89 0.21 14.35 5.18
CA VAL A 89 0.01 13.76 3.86
C VAL A 89 -1.50 13.71 3.57
N PRO A 90 -1.97 14.20 2.41
CA PRO A 90 -3.36 14.05 2.00
C PRO A 90 -3.69 12.57 1.79
N VAL A 91 -4.71 12.09 2.53
CA VAL A 91 -5.16 10.70 2.49
C VAL A 91 -6.63 10.62 2.12
N PHE A 92 -6.90 9.93 1.01
CA PHE A 92 -8.21 9.70 0.44
C PHE A 92 -8.65 8.24 0.61
N VAL A 93 -9.97 8.03 0.60
CA VAL A 93 -10.58 6.70 0.66
C VAL A 93 -11.58 6.63 -0.48
N THR A 94 -11.43 5.64 -1.35
CA THR A 94 -12.31 5.46 -2.51
C THR A 94 -13.62 4.81 -2.10
N MET A 95 -14.69 5.14 -2.82
CA MET A 95 -16.07 4.75 -2.49
C MET A 95 -16.67 3.72 -3.46
N ASP A 96 -16.11 3.62 -4.67
CA ASP A 96 -16.52 2.71 -5.73
C ASP A 96 -15.30 1.92 -6.25
N ASP A 97 -15.02 1.94 -7.56
CA ASP A 97 -13.82 1.32 -8.14
C ASP A 97 -12.56 2.11 -7.75
N HIS A 98 -11.69 1.43 -7.00
CA HIS A 98 -10.49 2.06 -6.47
C HIS A 98 -9.53 2.54 -7.57
N ARG A 99 -9.40 1.77 -8.65
CA ARG A 99 -8.43 2.07 -9.70
C ARG A 99 -8.93 3.23 -10.56
N GLN A 100 -10.22 3.22 -10.88
CA GLN A 100 -10.83 4.27 -11.66
C GLN A 100 -10.81 5.61 -10.93
N GLU A 101 -11.12 5.64 -9.62
CA GLU A 101 -11.06 6.87 -8.83
C GLU A 101 -9.63 7.44 -8.72
N VAL A 102 -8.63 6.58 -8.50
CA VAL A 102 -7.22 7.00 -8.43
C VAL A 102 -6.76 7.58 -9.77
N ILE A 103 -7.14 6.96 -10.89
CA ILE A 103 -6.80 7.45 -12.23
C ILE A 103 -7.54 8.75 -12.55
N ALA A 104 -8.82 8.86 -12.19
CA ALA A 104 -9.60 10.08 -12.37
C ALA A 104 -8.96 11.26 -11.62
N TYR A 105 -8.62 11.05 -10.34
CA TYR A 105 -7.91 12.04 -9.54
C TYR A 105 -6.56 12.44 -10.15
N CYS A 106 -5.79 11.45 -10.64
CA CYS A 106 -4.52 11.67 -11.31
C CYS A 106 -4.66 12.57 -12.53
N ARG A 107 -5.72 12.38 -13.33
CA ARG A 107 -6.00 13.20 -14.53
C ARG A 107 -6.47 14.60 -14.17
N GLU A 108 -7.34 14.74 -13.17
CA GLU A 108 -7.88 16.03 -12.73
C GLU A 108 -6.81 16.94 -12.11
N ASN A 109 -5.89 16.35 -11.33
CA ASN A 109 -4.84 17.09 -10.63
C ASN A 109 -3.51 17.11 -11.41
N SER A 110 -3.50 16.66 -12.67
CA SER A 110 -2.29 16.58 -13.52
C SER A 110 -1.11 15.89 -12.81
N CYS A 111 -1.37 14.79 -12.11
CA CYS A 111 -0.34 14.07 -11.39
C CYS A 111 0.67 13.46 -12.37
N HIS A 112 1.95 13.57 -12.04
CA HIS A 112 3.04 13.13 -12.91
C HIS A 112 3.13 11.61 -13.03
N ALA A 113 2.78 10.88 -11.98
CA ALA A 113 2.92 9.44 -11.91
C ALA A 113 2.06 8.80 -10.83
N ILE A 114 1.86 7.50 -10.95
CA ILE A 114 1.19 6.64 -9.97
C ILE A 114 2.18 5.59 -9.49
N VAL A 115 2.16 5.33 -8.17
CA VAL A 115 2.93 4.25 -7.55
C VAL A 115 1.97 3.20 -7.04
N ALA A 116 2.00 2.00 -7.61
CA ALA A 116 1.15 0.89 -7.15
C ALA A 116 1.83 -0.48 -7.33
N ASP A 117 1.19 -1.52 -6.78
CA ASP A 117 1.60 -2.91 -6.95
C ASP A 117 0.58 -3.72 -7.79
N ASP A 118 -0.23 -3.03 -8.57
CA ASP A 118 -1.34 -3.63 -9.29
C ASP A 118 -1.25 -3.30 -10.78
N ALA A 119 -1.07 -4.34 -11.59
CA ALA A 119 -0.94 -4.20 -13.04
C ALA A 119 -2.23 -3.71 -13.71
N GLU A 120 -3.39 -3.84 -13.07
CA GLU A 120 -4.66 -3.38 -13.64
C GLU A 120 -4.70 -1.86 -13.85
N TYR A 121 -3.88 -1.09 -13.12
CA TYR A 121 -3.73 0.35 -13.37
C TYR A 121 -3.27 0.66 -14.80
N ILE A 122 -2.47 -0.22 -15.42
CA ILE A 122 -1.96 -0.04 -16.79
C ILE A 122 -3.10 -0.01 -17.81
N ALA A 123 -4.17 -0.77 -17.57
CA ALA A 123 -5.34 -0.81 -18.47
C ALA A 123 -6.05 0.55 -18.59
N PHE A 124 -5.86 1.44 -17.61
CA PHE A 124 -6.44 2.78 -17.59
C PHE A 124 -5.51 3.86 -18.18
N ASN A 125 -4.40 3.47 -18.81
CA ASN A 125 -3.42 4.36 -19.43
C ASN A 125 -2.96 5.51 -18.48
N PRO A 126 -2.28 5.18 -17.37
CA PRO A 126 -1.74 6.18 -16.44
C PRO A 126 -0.57 6.92 -17.09
N PRO A 127 -0.27 8.18 -16.67
CA PRO A 127 0.80 8.97 -17.27
C PRO A 127 2.17 8.30 -17.13
N ARG A 128 2.54 7.91 -15.91
CA ARG A 128 3.73 7.11 -15.60
C ARG A 128 3.39 6.15 -14.47
N TYR A 129 3.88 4.92 -14.53
CA TYR A 129 3.58 3.89 -13.55
C TYR A 129 4.84 3.33 -12.90
N PHE A 130 4.93 3.48 -11.58
CA PHE A 130 6.05 3.01 -10.76
C PHE A 130 5.64 1.85 -9.84
N SER A 131 6.54 0.90 -9.66
CA SER A 131 6.30 -0.27 -8.81
C SER A 131 6.43 0.05 -7.32
N ALA A 132 5.35 -0.14 -6.55
CA ALA A 132 5.40 -0.07 -5.09
C ALA A 132 6.23 -1.22 -4.48
N ARG A 133 6.32 -2.38 -5.13
CA ARG A 133 7.18 -3.51 -4.69
C ARG A 133 8.67 -3.20 -4.71
N HIS A 134 9.10 -2.41 -5.69
CA HIS A 134 10.51 -2.04 -5.86
C HIS A 134 10.83 -0.67 -5.26
N LEU A 135 9.85 -0.03 -4.61
CA LEU A 135 10.03 1.24 -3.93
C LEU A 135 10.96 1.06 -2.74
N LYS A 136 12.13 1.72 -2.79
CA LYS A 136 13.14 1.67 -1.75
C LYS A 136 13.55 3.08 -1.36
N LEU A 137 13.58 3.32 -0.06
CA LEU A 137 14.20 4.51 0.52
C LEU A 137 15.64 4.16 0.89
N THR A 138 16.60 4.80 0.24
CA THR A 138 18.03 4.58 0.54
C THR A 138 18.43 5.32 1.81
N TYR A 139 19.54 4.91 2.42
CA TYR A 139 20.12 5.61 3.59
C TYR A 139 20.56 7.04 3.27
N LYS A 140 20.75 7.39 1.99
CA LYS A 140 21.05 8.74 1.53
C LYS A 140 19.79 9.61 1.37
N GLY A 141 18.62 9.08 1.72
CA GLY A 141 17.34 9.78 1.58
C GLY A 141 16.82 9.85 0.15
N THR A 142 17.39 9.07 -0.78
CA THR A 142 16.90 8.99 -2.16
C THR A 142 15.84 7.91 -2.30
N LEU A 143 14.87 8.15 -3.17
CA LEU A 143 13.80 7.22 -3.48
C LEU A 143 14.09 6.54 -4.82
N GLU A 144 14.11 5.21 -4.82
CA GLU A 144 14.32 4.41 -6.03
C GLU A 144 13.08 3.53 -6.28
N SER A 145 12.63 3.47 -7.52
CA SER A 145 11.58 2.55 -7.97
C SER A 145 11.79 2.18 -9.43
N ASN A 146 11.18 1.07 -9.85
CA ASN A 146 11.16 0.63 -11.23
C ASN A 146 9.94 1.21 -11.93
N GLU A 147 10.18 1.93 -13.02
CA GLU A 147 9.14 2.38 -13.95
C GLU A 147 8.78 1.24 -14.90
N TYR A 148 7.49 0.98 -15.08
CA TYR A 148 7.03 0.15 -16.18
C TYR A 148 6.62 1.07 -17.32
N ILE A 149 7.34 0.94 -18.44
CA ILE A 149 7.05 1.66 -19.68
C ILE A 149 5.86 0.93 -20.34
N ILE A 150 4.80 1.67 -20.61
CA ILE A 150 3.58 1.20 -21.29
C ILE A 150 3.71 1.50 -22.78
#